data_AF-A0AAV4KKE0-F1
#
_entry.id   AF-A0AAV4KKE0-F1
#
_cell.length_a   1.000
_cell.length_b   1.000
_cell.length_c   1.000
_cell.angle_alpha   90.00
_cell.angle_beta   90.00
_cell.angle_gamma   90.00
#
_symmetry.space_group_name_H-M   'P 1'
#
loop_
_entity.id
_entity.type
_entity.pdbx_description
1 polymer ?
#
loop_
_entity_poly.entity_id
_entity_poly.type
_entity_poly.pdbx_seq_one_letter_code
_entity_poly.pdbx_strand_id
1 'polypeptide(L)'
;MIPHAEEHVNYELRVFSGKDDLLRKLPSRLRGYSSWARNFDVRILTLVDRDDDNCVSLKERINRIAVDAGLKLHQSGSAGFGGCFKARIACEEIEAWFLGDPAAIRTAYPKVAKSFEHRAGFRDVDAIRGGTWERLEKLLQDAGYFSNGLRKLELARTLAPLLSLENNSSASFNHFCNALKEMFPEDDST
;
A
#
# COMPACT_ATOMS: atom_id res chain seq x y z
N MET A 1 27.95 -12.43 10.80
CA MET A 1 27.75 -13.86 10.49
C MET A 1 26.44 -14.25 11.15
N ILE A 2 25.37 -14.38 10.36
CA ILE A 2 24.06 -14.81 10.85
C ILE A 2 23.73 -16.09 10.08
N PRO A 3 23.61 -17.25 10.75
CA PRO A 3 23.28 -18.52 10.14
C PRO A 3 21.76 -18.69 10.11
N HIS A 4 21.19 -18.73 8.91
CA HIS A 4 20.03 -19.50 8.42
C HIS A 4 19.57 -18.81 7.14
N ALA A 5 19.99 -19.38 6.02
CA ALA A 5 19.60 -18.95 4.68
C ALA A 5 18.20 -19.48 4.39
N GLU A 6 17.19 -18.64 4.58
CA GLU A 6 16.03 -18.61 3.68
C GLU A 6 16.44 -17.68 2.54
N GLU A 7 16.27 -18.09 1.28
CA GLU A 7 16.78 -17.36 0.11
C GLU A 7 16.32 -15.89 0.14
N HIS A 8 17.26 -14.99 0.43
CA HIS A 8 16.97 -13.59 0.67
C HIS A 8 16.49 -12.91 -0.63
N VAL A 9 15.18 -12.68 -0.75
CA VAL A 9 14.66 -11.61 -1.60
C VAL A 9 15.21 -10.29 -1.04
N ASN A 10 16.31 -9.82 -1.62
CA ASN A 10 16.88 -8.52 -1.29
C ASN A 10 15.92 -7.44 -1.79
N TYR A 11 15.26 -6.72 -0.87
CA TYR A 11 14.37 -5.61 -1.19
C TYR A 11 14.92 -4.28 -0.68
N GLU A 12 14.51 -3.20 -1.33
CA GLU A 12 14.82 -1.84 -0.91
C GLU A 12 13.56 -0.98 -0.96
N LEU A 13 13.24 -0.32 0.16
CA LEU A 13 12.16 0.66 0.21
C LEU A 13 12.69 2.05 -0.13
N ARG A 14 12.02 2.71 -1.09
CA ARG A 14 12.31 4.09 -1.48
C ARG A 14 11.11 4.98 -1.19
N VAL A 15 11.25 5.80 -0.15
CA VAL A 15 10.22 6.76 0.27
C VAL A 15 10.48 8.11 -0.41
N PHE A 16 9.40 8.74 -0.87
CA PHE A 16 9.43 10.06 -1.51
C PHE A 16 8.72 11.09 -0.64
N SER A 17 9.06 12.37 -0.82
CA SER A 17 8.39 13.48 -0.13
C SER A 17 7.09 13.85 -0.84
N GLY A 18 6.13 12.94 -0.81
CA GLY A 18 4.81 13.10 -1.44
C GLY A 18 4.76 12.71 -2.93
N LYS A 19 3.54 12.74 -3.47
CA LYS A 19 3.19 12.30 -4.83
C LYS A 19 3.92 13.08 -5.92
N ASP A 20 4.05 14.40 -5.79
CA ASP A 20 4.75 15.22 -6.79
C ASP A 20 6.24 14.88 -6.86
N ASP A 21 6.89 14.67 -5.71
CA ASP A 21 8.29 14.27 -5.66
C ASP A 21 8.49 12.88 -6.28
N LEU A 22 7.59 11.94 -5.98
CA LEU A 22 7.54 10.63 -6.62
C LEU A 22 7.44 10.77 -8.14
N LEU A 23 6.39 11.43 -8.65
CA LEU A 23 6.12 11.52 -10.09
C LEU A 23 7.24 12.21 -10.86
N ARG A 24 7.92 13.18 -10.24
CA ARG A 24 9.06 13.88 -10.82
C ARG A 24 10.31 13.00 -10.89
N LYS A 25 10.59 12.21 -9.86
CA LYS A 25 11.82 11.39 -9.76
C LYS A 25 11.67 10.00 -10.41
N LEU A 26 10.45 9.47 -10.48
CA LEU A 26 10.17 8.12 -10.94
C LEU A 26 10.74 7.83 -12.34
N PRO A 27 10.60 8.70 -13.37
CA PRO A 27 11.14 8.41 -14.70
C PRO A 27 12.65 8.12 -14.70
N SER A 28 13.43 8.94 -14.00
CA SER A 28 14.89 8.75 -13.94
C SER A 28 15.27 7.48 -13.18
N ARG A 29 14.53 7.14 -12.13
CA ARG A 29 14.79 5.93 -11.32
C ARG A 29 14.47 4.66 -12.11
N LEU A 30 13.31 4.61 -12.76
CA LEU A 30 12.89 3.46 -13.54
C LEU A 30 13.83 3.19 -14.72
N ARG A 31 14.43 4.23 -15.35
CA ARG A 31 15.47 4.03 -16.39
C ARG A 31 16.73 3.37 -15.83
N GLY A 32 17.12 3.73 -14.61
CA GLY A 32 18.22 3.07 -13.90
C GLY A 32 17.91 1.59 -13.68
N TYR A 33 16.72 1.28 -13.14
CA TYR A 33 16.31 -0.10 -12.91
C TYR A 33 16.10 -0.91 -14.20
N SER A 34 15.59 -0.32 -15.27
CA SER A 34 15.50 -0.96 -16.60
C SER A 34 16.88 -1.39 -17.12
N SER A 35 17.93 -0.63 -16.81
CA SER A 35 19.30 -1.01 -17.18
C SER A 35 19.76 -2.27 -16.42
N TRP A 36 19.38 -2.42 -15.15
CA TRP A 36 19.67 -3.61 -14.34
C TRP A 36 18.84 -4.83 -14.76
N ALA A 37 17.58 -4.60 -15.11
CA ALA A 37 16.63 -5.60 -15.60
C ALA A 37 17.08 -6.39 -16.85
N ARG A 38 18.18 -5.96 -17.51
CA ARG A 38 18.83 -6.70 -18.60
C ARG A 38 19.58 -7.93 -18.11
N ASN A 39 20.07 -7.90 -16.88
CA ASN A 39 20.95 -8.94 -16.32
C ASN A 39 20.37 -9.59 -15.07
N PHE A 40 19.37 -8.98 -14.43
CA PHE A 40 18.78 -9.44 -13.18
C PHE A 40 17.26 -9.44 -13.26
N ASP A 41 16.60 -10.32 -12.48
CA ASP A 41 15.17 -10.22 -12.24
C ASP A 41 14.92 -9.07 -11.25
N VAL A 42 14.39 -7.96 -11.76
CA VAL A 42 14.12 -6.75 -10.98
C VAL A 42 12.62 -6.49 -10.99
N ARG A 43 12.00 -6.57 -9.81
CA ARG A 43 10.55 -6.38 -9.66
C ARG A 43 10.29 -5.11 -8.87
N ILE A 44 9.50 -4.21 -9.45
CA ILE A 44 9.29 -2.86 -8.91
C ILE A 44 7.82 -2.63 -8.67
N LEU A 45 7.44 -2.45 -7.41
CA LEU A 45 6.10 -2.01 -7.04
C LEU A 45 6.15 -0.56 -6.57
N THR A 46 5.28 0.27 -7.12
CA THR A 46 5.07 1.65 -6.63
C THR A 46 3.71 1.73 -5.97
N LEU A 47 3.67 2.23 -4.74
CA LEU A 47 2.46 2.58 -4.01
C LEU A 47 2.38 4.11 -3.88
N VAL A 48 1.21 4.67 -4.13
CA VAL A 48 0.95 6.11 -3.96
C VAL A 48 -0.47 6.33 -3.47
N ASP A 49 -0.68 7.32 -2.63
CA ASP A 49 -2.02 7.78 -2.24
C ASP A 49 -2.71 8.43 -3.44
N ARG A 50 -4.02 8.20 -3.54
CA ARG A 50 -4.84 8.87 -4.54
C ARG A 50 -4.97 10.35 -4.22
N ASP A 51 -5.14 10.69 -2.94
CA ASP A 51 -5.59 12.00 -2.49
C ASP A 51 -6.85 12.43 -3.30
N ASP A 52 -6.83 13.63 -3.87
CA ASP A 52 -7.90 14.20 -4.70
C ASP A 52 -7.84 13.79 -6.20
N ASP A 53 -6.91 12.92 -6.61
CA ASP A 53 -6.80 12.50 -8.01
C ASP A 53 -7.86 11.45 -8.41
N ASN A 54 -8.04 11.25 -9.71
CA ASN A 54 -8.69 10.05 -10.21
C ASN A 54 -7.72 8.85 -10.17
N CYS A 55 -8.07 7.78 -9.44
CA CYS A 55 -7.19 6.63 -9.25
C CYS A 55 -6.83 5.90 -10.57
N VAL A 56 -7.75 5.86 -11.54
CA VAL A 56 -7.52 5.23 -12.85
C VAL A 56 -6.51 6.06 -13.64
N SER A 57 -6.74 7.37 -13.76
CA SER A 57 -5.85 8.27 -14.48
C SER A 57 -4.46 8.36 -13.84
N LEU A 58 -4.38 8.38 -12.51
CA LEU A 58 -3.10 8.38 -11.79
C LEU A 58 -2.31 7.08 -12.05
N LYS A 59 -2.98 5.93 -11.96
CA LYS A 59 -2.38 4.63 -12.25
C LYS A 59 -1.89 4.53 -13.69
N GLU A 60 -2.69 4.98 -14.65
CA GLU A 60 -2.29 5.03 -16.06
C GLU A 60 -1.06 5.90 -16.28
N ARG A 61 -1.01 7.09 -15.66
CA ARG A 61 0.16 7.98 -15.74
C ARG A 61 1.43 7.30 -15.23
N ILE A 62 1.36 6.64 -14.08
CA ILE A 62 2.50 5.92 -13.48
C ILE A 62 2.93 4.74 -14.37
N ASN A 63 1.97 3.99 -14.90
CA ASN A 63 2.25 2.89 -15.84
C ASN A 63 2.95 3.39 -17.12
N ARG A 64 2.50 4.52 -17.69
CA ARG A 64 3.16 5.13 -18.86
C ARG A 64 4.61 5.49 -18.55
N ILE A 65 4.89 6.10 -17.39
CA ILE A 65 6.27 6.39 -16.95
C ILE A 65 7.15 5.13 -16.92
N ALA A 66 6.62 4.00 -16.46
CA ALA A 66 7.36 2.74 -16.44
C ALA A 66 7.63 2.18 -17.83
N VAL A 67 6.62 2.21 -18.71
CA VAL A 67 6.76 1.78 -20.11
C VAL A 67 7.78 2.66 -20.85
N ASP A 68 7.69 3.98 -20.70
CA ASP A 68 8.63 4.94 -21.30
C ASP A 68 10.06 4.79 -20.76
N ALA A 69 10.21 4.24 -19.55
CA ALA A 69 11.50 3.91 -18.97
C ALA A 69 12.06 2.56 -19.42
N GLY A 70 11.33 1.81 -20.25
CA GLY A 70 11.76 0.52 -20.80
C GLY A 70 11.49 -0.68 -19.87
N LEU A 71 10.52 -0.57 -18.96
CA LEU A 71 10.05 -1.69 -18.14
C LEU A 71 8.76 -2.28 -18.70
N LYS A 72 8.56 -3.59 -18.48
CA LYS A 72 7.29 -4.24 -18.78
C LYS A 72 6.35 -4.09 -17.58
N LEU A 73 5.07 -3.85 -17.84
CA LEU A 73 4.07 -3.92 -16.78
C LEU A 73 3.85 -5.39 -16.40
N HIS A 74 3.85 -5.69 -15.11
CA HIS A 74 3.59 -7.03 -14.60
C HIS A 74 2.13 -7.42 -14.87
N GLN A 75 1.93 -8.61 -15.44
CA GLN A 75 0.61 -9.22 -15.64
C GLN A 75 0.49 -10.48 -14.78
N SER A 76 -0.72 -10.77 -14.30
CA SER A 76 -0.93 -11.99 -13.50
C SER A 76 -0.59 -13.22 -14.34
N GLY A 77 0.18 -14.15 -13.77
CA GLY A 77 0.66 -15.35 -14.47
C GLY A 77 1.87 -15.16 -15.39
N SER A 78 2.44 -13.95 -15.51
CA SER A 78 3.68 -13.74 -16.27
C SER A 78 4.92 -14.04 -15.41
N ALA A 79 5.39 -15.29 -15.43
CA ALA A 79 6.64 -15.73 -14.79
C ALA A 79 7.85 -15.58 -15.74
N GLY A 80 8.02 -14.40 -16.32
CA GLY A 80 9.11 -14.13 -17.27
C GLY A 80 10.35 -13.55 -16.56
N PHE A 81 11.53 -14.08 -16.88
CA PHE A 81 12.81 -13.47 -16.50
C PHE A 81 12.94 -12.05 -17.09
N GLY A 82 13.33 -11.08 -16.27
CA GLY A 82 13.54 -9.68 -16.64
C GLY A 82 12.73 -8.69 -15.80
N GLY A 83 12.90 -7.39 -16.06
CA GLY A 83 12.29 -6.35 -15.22
C GLY A 83 10.78 -6.20 -15.38
N CYS A 84 10.04 -6.25 -14.28
CA CYS A 84 8.60 -5.98 -14.26
C CYS A 84 8.20 -4.87 -13.27
N PHE A 85 7.16 -4.12 -13.62
CA PHE A 85 6.67 -2.97 -12.88
C PHE A 85 5.17 -3.08 -12.58
N LYS A 86 4.74 -2.66 -11.38
CA LYS A 86 3.31 -2.59 -11.04
C LYS A 86 3.01 -1.36 -10.19
N ALA A 87 2.03 -0.59 -10.63
CA ALA A 87 1.48 0.51 -9.84
C ALA A 87 0.32 0.05 -8.95
N ARG A 88 0.30 0.57 -7.72
CA ARG A 88 -0.80 0.47 -6.76
C ARG A 88 -1.13 1.85 -6.22
N ILE A 89 -2.43 2.08 -6.10
CA ILE A 89 -2.99 3.33 -5.60
C ILE A 89 -3.72 2.97 -4.29
N ALA A 90 -3.37 3.62 -3.19
CA ALA A 90 -4.20 3.63 -1.99
C ALA A 90 -5.35 4.61 -2.25
N CYS A 91 -6.59 4.12 -2.32
CA CYS A 91 -7.73 4.97 -2.64
C CYS A 91 -8.12 5.82 -1.42
N GLU A 92 -8.41 7.09 -1.67
CA GLU A 92 -8.34 8.16 -0.65
C GLU A 92 -6.90 8.28 -0.12
N GLU A 93 -6.54 7.49 0.90
CA GLU A 93 -5.25 7.51 1.59
C GLU A 93 -4.97 6.11 2.20
N ILE A 94 -3.72 5.77 2.50
CA ILE A 94 -3.36 4.53 3.24
C ILE A 94 -4.14 4.38 4.56
N GLU A 95 -4.55 5.48 5.18
CA GLU A 95 -5.39 5.49 6.38
C GLU A 95 -6.70 4.71 6.22
N ALA A 96 -7.25 4.64 5.00
CA ALA A 96 -8.44 3.83 4.69
C ALA A 96 -8.22 2.34 4.97
N TRP A 97 -6.98 1.87 4.81
CA TRP A 97 -6.62 0.47 5.05
C TRP A 97 -6.79 0.09 6.52
N PHE A 98 -6.59 1.04 7.45
CA PHE A 98 -6.84 0.81 8.87
C PHE A 98 -8.32 0.67 9.18
N LEU A 99 -9.16 1.55 8.61
CA LEU A 99 -10.61 1.47 8.77
C LEU A 99 -11.19 0.20 8.13
N GLY A 100 -10.50 -0.32 7.11
CA GLY A 100 -10.85 -1.58 6.45
C GLY A 100 -10.69 -2.81 7.34
N ASP A 101 -10.03 -2.71 8.49
CA ASP A 101 -9.94 -3.80 9.48
C ASP A 101 -10.43 -3.35 10.87
N PRO A 102 -11.75 -3.47 11.12
CA PRO A 102 -12.31 -3.18 12.43
C PRO A 102 -11.79 -4.07 13.56
N ALA A 103 -11.33 -5.28 13.27
CA ALA A 103 -10.79 -6.19 14.28
C ALA A 103 -9.42 -5.70 14.76
N ALA A 104 -8.55 -5.25 13.84
CA ALA A 104 -7.29 -4.61 14.17
C ALA A 104 -7.50 -3.35 15.04
N ILE A 105 -8.44 -2.48 14.66
CA ILE A 105 -8.78 -1.28 15.44
C ILE A 105 -9.23 -1.65 16.86
N ARG A 106 -10.13 -2.62 17.02
CA ARG A 106 -10.61 -3.04 18.35
C ARG A 106 -9.52 -3.71 19.18
N THR A 107 -8.57 -4.38 18.55
CA THR A 107 -7.45 -5.02 19.24
C THR A 107 -6.51 -3.97 19.82
N ALA A 108 -6.19 -2.93 19.04
CA ALA A 108 -5.37 -1.81 19.50
C ALA A 108 -6.11 -0.83 20.45
N TYR A 109 -7.40 -0.61 20.20
CA TYR A 109 -8.23 0.40 20.87
C TYR A 109 -9.56 -0.20 21.37
N PRO A 110 -9.55 -1.00 22.46
CA PRO A 110 -10.72 -1.77 22.90
C PRO A 110 -11.95 -0.95 23.30
N LYS A 111 -11.80 0.35 23.58
CA LYS A 111 -12.95 1.24 23.89
C LYS A 111 -13.75 1.66 22.66
N VAL A 112 -13.26 1.39 21.44
CA VAL A 112 -13.99 1.69 20.21
C VAL A 112 -15.22 0.78 20.11
N ALA A 113 -16.39 1.40 19.93
CA ALA A 113 -17.67 0.69 19.88
C ALA A 113 -17.76 -0.25 18.66
N LYS A 114 -18.01 -1.54 18.89
CA LYS A 114 -18.10 -2.58 17.82
C LYS A 114 -18.99 -2.18 16.63
N SER A 115 -20.08 -1.47 16.89
CA SER A 115 -21.05 -1.07 15.86
C SER A 115 -20.54 -0.01 14.87
N PHE A 116 -19.34 0.56 15.06
CA PHE A 116 -18.84 1.59 14.16
C PHE A 116 -18.74 1.13 12.70
N GLU A 117 -18.36 -0.14 12.49
CA GLU A 117 -18.18 -0.76 11.18
C GLU A 117 -19.47 -0.83 10.36
N HIS A 118 -20.64 -0.80 11.01
CA HIS A 118 -21.94 -0.83 10.34
C HIS A 118 -22.49 0.55 9.98
N ARG A 119 -21.88 1.62 10.52
CA ARG A 119 -22.32 3.00 10.24
C ARG A 119 -22.07 3.31 8.76
N ALA A 120 -23.00 4.03 8.13
CA ALA A 120 -22.97 4.28 6.69
C ALA A 120 -21.63 4.86 6.19
N GLY A 121 -20.96 5.68 7.01
CA GLY A 121 -19.68 6.31 6.68
C GLY A 121 -18.45 5.40 6.71
N PHE A 122 -18.57 4.12 7.09
CA PHE A 122 -17.46 3.15 7.12
C PHE A 122 -17.73 1.91 6.25
N ARG A 123 -18.84 1.88 5.49
CA ARG A 123 -19.20 0.73 4.63
C ARG A 123 -18.28 0.56 3.43
N ASP A 124 -17.77 1.67 2.91
CA ASP A 124 -16.78 1.72 1.84
C ASP A 124 -15.69 2.69 2.28
N VAL A 125 -14.59 2.13 2.80
CA VAL A 125 -13.50 2.91 3.39
C VAL A 125 -12.64 3.59 2.32
N ASP A 126 -12.57 3.03 1.11
CA ASP A 126 -11.85 3.60 -0.04
C ASP A 126 -12.62 4.73 -0.74
N ALA A 127 -13.86 5.00 -0.30
CA ALA A 127 -14.71 6.09 -0.80
C ALA A 127 -14.96 7.17 0.27
N ILE A 128 -14.23 7.14 1.39
CA ILE A 128 -14.31 8.15 2.45
C ILE A 128 -13.72 9.47 1.94
N ARG A 129 -14.58 10.33 1.40
CA ARG A 129 -14.21 11.67 0.96
C ARG A 129 -13.98 12.62 2.13
N GLY A 130 -13.07 13.56 1.92
CA GLY A 130 -12.76 14.63 2.88
C GLY A 130 -11.76 14.22 3.95
N GLY A 131 -10.90 13.25 3.61
CA GLY A 131 -9.82 12.78 4.45
C GLY A 131 -10.23 11.58 5.30
N THR A 132 -9.52 10.47 5.10
CA THR A 132 -9.81 9.23 5.82
C THR A 132 -9.21 9.29 7.22
N TRP A 133 -8.08 9.99 7.30
CA TRP A 133 -7.45 10.38 8.54
C TRP A 133 -8.41 11.02 9.55
N GLU A 134 -9.18 12.03 9.15
CA GLU A 134 -10.08 12.82 10.01
C GLU A 134 -11.18 11.94 10.60
N ARG A 135 -11.67 10.97 9.82
CA ARG A 135 -12.68 10.01 10.29
C ARG A 135 -12.11 9.05 11.30
N LEU A 136 -10.89 8.55 11.07
CA LEU A 136 -10.20 7.66 12.00
C LEU A 136 -9.86 8.40 13.30
N GLU A 137 -9.37 9.65 13.22
CA GLU A 137 -9.14 10.53 14.36
C GLU A 137 -10.41 10.73 15.19
N LYS A 138 -11.51 11.11 14.54
CA LYS A 138 -12.79 11.29 15.22
C LYS A 138 -13.27 10.01 15.89
N LEU A 139 -13.18 8.87 15.22
CA LEU A 139 -13.58 7.57 15.77
C LEU A 139 -12.81 7.25 17.07
N LEU A 140 -11.51 7.50 17.08
CA LEU A 140 -10.64 7.23 18.23
C LEU A 140 -10.85 8.24 19.36
N GLN A 141 -11.06 9.52 19.03
CA GLN A 141 -11.39 10.57 19.99
C GLN A 141 -12.73 10.35 20.67
N ASP A 142 -13.76 9.95 19.92
CA ASP A 142 -15.08 9.60 20.46
C ASP A 142 -14.99 8.42 21.45
N ALA A 143 -13.94 7.57 21.35
CA ALA A 143 -13.64 6.47 22.27
C ALA A 143 -12.66 6.87 23.42
N GLY A 144 -12.27 8.14 23.50
CA GLY A 144 -11.41 8.69 24.54
C GLY A 144 -9.90 8.51 24.31
N TYR A 145 -9.48 8.23 23.08
CA TYR A 145 -8.06 8.18 22.70
C TYR A 145 -7.64 9.49 22.01
N PHE A 146 -6.35 9.82 22.04
CA PHE A 146 -5.78 10.93 21.25
C PHE A 146 -6.51 12.28 21.40
N SER A 147 -6.89 12.63 22.63
CA SER A 147 -7.65 13.86 22.93
C SER A 147 -6.96 15.16 22.50
N ASN A 148 -5.65 15.13 22.28
CA ASN A 148 -4.84 16.27 21.86
C ASN A 148 -4.36 16.15 20.40
N GLY A 149 -5.04 15.33 19.61
CA GLY A 149 -4.70 15.05 18.22
C GLY A 149 -4.09 13.66 18.02
N LEU A 150 -4.40 13.05 16.89
CA LEU A 150 -3.97 11.71 16.53
C LEU A 150 -2.49 11.71 16.08
N ARG A 151 -1.70 10.80 16.65
CA ARG A 151 -0.27 10.67 16.36
C ARG A 151 -0.08 9.68 15.19
N LYS A 152 -0.06 10.19 13.94
CA LYS A 152 0.01 9.40 12.67
C LYS A 152 0.95 8.20 12.74
N LEU A 153 2.20 8.48 13.08
CA LEU A 153 3.26 7.46 13.09
C LEU A 153 3.04 6.39 14.17
N GLU A 154 2.53 6.78 15.34
CA GLU A 154 2.22 5.83 16.41
C GLU A 154 1.07 4.93 15.99
N LEU A 155 -0.01 5.52 15.48
CA LEU A 155 -1.17 4.78 15.01
C LEU A 155 -0.78 3.74 13.95
N ALA A 156 0.01 4.15 12.94
CA ALA A 156 0.48 3.26 11.89
C ALA A 156 1.33 2.11 12.45
N ARG A 157 2.24 2.40 13.40
CA ARG A 157 3.05 1.36 14.06
C ARG A 157 2.23 0.39 14.91
N THR A 158 1.14 0.86 15.50
CA THR A 158 0.25 0.04 16.32
C THR A 158 -0.69 -0.82 15.46
N LEU A 159 -1.28 -0.25 14.41
CA LEU A 159 -2.29 -0.94 13.60
C LEU A 159 -1.71 -1.79 12.48
N ALA A 160 -0.62 -1.37 11.83
CA ALA A 160 -0.09 -2.09 10.66
C ALA A 160 0.21 -3.59 10.93
N PRO A 161 0.82 -3.98 12.07
CA PRO A 161 1.05 -5.40 12.38
C PRO A 161 -0.21 -6.21 12.67
N LEU A 162 -1.34 -5.55 12.92
CA LEU A 162 -2.62 -6.17 13.27
C LEU A 162 -3.54 -6.34 12.05
N LEU A 163 -3.22 -5.70 10.92
CA LEU A 163 -4.06 -5.76 9.73
C LEU A 163 -4.13 -7.19 9.17
N SER A 164 -5.34 -7.67 8.97
CA SER A 164 -5.61 -8.93 8.28
C SER A 164 -5.33 -8.78 6.79
N LEU A 165 -4.45 -9.63 6.26
CA LEU A 165 -4.18 -9.72 4.82
C LEU A 165 -5.32 -10.34 4.01
N GLU A 166 -6.31 -10.93 4.68
CA GLU A 166 -7.41 -11.68 4.06
C GLU A 166 -8.78 -11.07 4.30
N ASN A 167 -8.98 -10.43 5.47
CA ASN A 167 -10.30 -9.96 5.92
C ASN A 167 -10.42 -8.44 5.96
N ASN A 168 -9.55 -7.71 5.26
CA ASN A 168 -9.63 -6.25 5.15
C ASN A 168 -10.66 -5.85 4.07
N SER A 169 -11.55 -4.93 4.38
CA SER A 169 -12.61 -4.47 3.46
C SER A 169 -12.17 -3.40 2.45
N SER A 170 -10.97 -2.81 2.62
CA SER A 170 -10.40 -1.90 1.62
C SER A 170 -9.99 -2.68 0.36
N ALA A 171 -10.66 -2.41 -0.75
CA ALA A 171 -10.31 -2.93 -2.05
C ALA A 171 -8.90 -2.49 -2.48
N SER A 172 -8.51 -1.26 -2.16
CA SER A 172 -7.18 -0.73 -2.50
C SER A 172 -6.05 -1.43 -1.71
N PHE A 173 -6.28 -1.75 -0.44
CA PHE A 173 -5.39 -2.61 0.36
C PHE A 173 -5.28 -4.01 -0.24
N ASN A 174 -6.42 -4.65 -0.54
CA ASN A 174 -6.46 -5.99 -1.12
C ASN A 174 -5.72 -6.05 -2.47
N HIS A 175 -5.88 -5.03 -3.31
CA HIS A 175 -5.11 -4.91 -4.55
C HIS A 175 -3.60 -4.81 -4.30
N PHE A 176 -3.17 -4.06 -3.28
CA PHE A 176 -1.77 -3.95 -2.89
C PHE A 176 -1.21 -5.30 -2.41
N CYS A 177 -1.88 -5.97 -1.46
CA CYS A 177 -1.48 -7.29 -0.97
C CYS A 177 -1.41 -8.33 -2.09
N ASN A 178 -2.41 -8.38 -2.96
CA ASN A 178 -2.41 -9.30 -4.10
C ASN A 178 -1.27 -8.99 -5.08
N ALA A 179 -0.92 -7.71 -5.29
CA ALA A 179 0.24 -7.38 -6.10
C ALA A 179 1.56 -7.87 -5.49
N LEU A 180 1.72 -7.76 -4.17
CA LEU A 180 2.90 -8.31 -3.50
C LEU A 180 2.97 -9.83 -3.68
N LYS A 181 1.88 -10.55 -3.42
CA LYS A 181 1.81 -12.02 -3.61
C LYS A 181 2.12 -12.44 -5.05
N GLU A 182 1.57 -11.74 -6.04
CA GLU A 182 1.79 -12.05 -7.47
C GLU A 182 3.22 -11.69 -7.92
N MET A 183 3.79 -10.60 -7.41
CA MET A 183 5.12 -10.13 -7.82
C MET A 183 6.25 -10.76 -7.03
N PHE A 184 5.98 -11.31 -5.86
CA PHE A 184 6.99 -11.89 -4.99
C PHE A 184 6.38 -13.18 -4.39
N PRO A 185 6.14 -14.20 -5.22
CA PRO A 185 5.66 -15.47 -4.73
C PRO A 185 6.71 -16.05 -3.78
N GLU A 186 6.25 -16.63 -2.68
CA GLU A 186 7.11 -17.48 -1.86
C GLU A 186 7.54 -18.67 -2.70
N ASP A 187 8.83 -19.03 -2.67
CA ASP A 187 9.29 -20.24 -3.33
C ASP A 187 8.67 -21.43 -2.57
N ASP A 188 7.71 -22.11 -3.20
CA ASP A 188 7.20 -23.42 -2.76
C ASP A 188 8.28 -24.50 -2.99
N SER A 189 9.47 -24.33 -2.42
CA SER A 189 10.48 -25.38 -2.32
C SER A 189 10.40 -26.02 -0.95
N THR A 190 9.54 -27.04 -0.85
CA THR A 190 9.62 -28.14 0.12
C THR A 190 10.99 -28.81 0.18
#